data_AF-A0AAU3WVW7-F1
#
_entry.id   AF-A0AAU3WVW7-F1
#
_cell.length_a   1.000
_cell.length_b   1.000
_cell.length_c   1.000
_cell.angle_alpha   90.00
_cell.angle_beta   90.00
_cell.angle_gamma   90.00
#
_symmetry.space_group_name_H-M   'P 1'
#
loop_
_entity.id
_entity.type
_entity.pdbx_description
1 polymer ?
#
loop_
_entity_poly.entity_id
_entity_poly.type
_entity_poly.pdbx_seq_one_letter_code
_entity_poly.pdbx_strand_id
1 'polypeptide(L)' 'MATTRRKKPSASAPAPVECPICKGSGEVSIPVRVGRGRRTTDDQQAGLCLTCLGSGQATD' A
#
# COMPACT_ATOMS: atom_id res chain seq x y z
N MET A 1 -9.68 49.84 -9.73
CA MET A 1 -8.91 49.17 -8.66
C MET A 1 -9.32 47.70 -8.64
N ALA A 2 -8.42 46.78 -8.98
CA ALA A 2 -8.74 45.34 -9.03
C ALA A 2 -8.54 44.71 -7.65
N THR A 3 -9.58 44.12 -7.07
CA THR A 3 -9.52 43.40 -5.80
C THR A 3 -9.13 41.94 -6.07
N THR A 4 -7.91 41.55 -5.71
CA THR A 4 -7.46 40.16 -5.81
C THR A 4 -8.12 39.33 -4.72
N ARG A 5 -9.04 38.44 -5.10
CA ARG A 5 -9.67 37.47 -4.19
C ARG A 5 -8.61 36.48 -3.68
N ARG A 6 -8.27 36.56 -2.39
CA ARG A 6 -7.33 35.64 -1.75
C ARG A 6 -7.99 34.26 -1.64
N LYS A 7 -7.47 33.27 -2.39
CA LYS A 7 -7.90 31.86 -2.25
C LYS A 7 -7.57 31.41 -0.82
N LYS A 8 -8.58 30.93 -0.11
CA LYS A 8 -8.41 30.32 1.21
C LYS A 8 -7.67 28.99 1.02
N PRO A 9 -6.59 28.71 1.76
CA PRO A 9 -5.92 27.43 1.66
C PRO A 9 -6.91 26.34 2.05
N SER A 10 -7.15 25.40 1.13
CA SER A 10 -7.86 24.17 1.46
C SER A 10 -7.01 23.42 2.46
N ALA A 11 -7.58 23.06 3.61
CA ALA A 11 -6.94 22.08 4.48
C ALA A 11 -6.70 20.82 3.63
N SER A 12 -5.45 20.35 3.58
CA SER A 12 -5.18 19.04 2.98
C SER A 12 -5.88 18.01 3.84
N ALA A 13 -6.56 17.05 3.20
CA ALA A 13 -7.10 15.90 3.90
C ALA A 13 -5.97 15.21 4.69
N PRO A 14 -6.28 14.58 5.84
CA PRO A 14 -5.29 13.83 6.60
C PRO A 14 -4.59 12.83 5.68
N ALA A 15 -3.28 12.67 5.85
CA ALA A 15 -2.54 11.64 5.15
C ALA A 15 -3.18 10.29 5.51
N PRO A 16 -3.54 9.48 4.51
CA PRO A 16 -4.23 8.23 4.77
C PRO A 16 -3.26 7.24 5.44
N VAL A 17 -3.79 6.48 6.39
CA VAL A 17 -3.00 5.64 7.29
C VAL A 17 -2.46 4.44 6.53
N GLU A 18 -1.19 4.13 6.67
CA GLU A 18 -0.57 2.98 6.01
C GLU A 18 -1.13 1.64 6.54
N CYS A 19 -1.26 0.66 5.64
CA CYS A 19 -1.65 -0.70 6.02
C CYS A 19 -0.58 -1.31 6.94
N PRO A 20 -0.92 -1.81 8.14
CA PRO A 20 0.07 -2.32 9.09
C PRO A 20 0.78 -3.61 8.63
N ILE A 21 0.19 -4.34 7.69
CA ILE A 21 0.73 -5.62 7.18
C ILE A 21 1.77 -5.39 6.10
N CYS A 22 1.44 -4.62 5.07
CA CYS A 22 2.33 -4.35 3.94
C CYS A 22 3.12 -3.04 4.07
N LYS A 23 2.85 -2.23 5.11
CA LYS A 23 3.55 -0.97 5.40
C LYS A 23 3.55 -0.02 4.21
N GLY A 24 2.39 0.16 3.58
CA GLY A 24 2.24 1.06 2.44
C GLY A 24 2.59 0.47 1.07
N SER A 25 3.23 -0.70 0.98
CA SER A 25 3.64 -1.24 -0.33
C SER A 25 2.48 -1.76 -1.19
N GLY A 26 1.39 -2.22 -0.55
CA GLY A 26 0.30 -2.93 -1.22
C GLY A 26 0.63 -4.39 -1.57
N GLU A 27 1.85 -4.85 -1.31
CA GLU A 27 2.34 -6.18 -1.66
C GLU A 27 3.07 -6.86 -0.50
N VAL A 28 3.04 -8.18 -0.45
CA VAL A 28 3.74 -9.00 0.53
C VAL A 28 4.68 -9.97 -0.17
N SER A 29 5.94 -10.03 0.28
CA SER A 29 6.94 -10.94 -0.26
C SER A 29 6.78 -12.34 0.33
N ILE A 30 6.62 -13.35 -0.52
CA ILE A 30 6.41 -14.75 -0.11
C ILE A 30 7.42 -15.63 -0.84
N PRO A 31 8.03 -16.61 -0.16
CA PRO A 31 8.97 -17.52 -0.81
C PRO A 31 8.27 -18.42 -1.83
N VAL A 32 8.91 -18.64 -2.97
CA VAL A 32 8.38 -19.54 -3.99
C VAL A 32 8.57 -20.99 -3.56
N ARG A 33 7.52 -21.80 -3.74
CA ARG A 33 7.56 -23.23 -3.43
C ARG A 33 7.24 -24.05 -4.66
N VAL A 34 8.13 -24.96 -5.03
CA VAL A 34 8.03 -25.73 -6.28
C VAL A 34 8.11 -27.25 -6.05
N GLY A 35 7.66 -27.99 -7.05
CA GLY A 35 7.76 -29.45 -7.10
C GLY A 35 6.89 -30.19 -6.08
N ARG A 36 7.05 -31.51 -6.06
CA ARG A 36 6.31 -32.39 -5.15
C ARG A 36 6.83 -32.20 -3.72
N GLY A 37 5.94 -31.88 -2.78
CA GLY A 37 6.31 -31.55 -1.39
C GLY A 37 6.57 -30.07 -1.12
N ARG A 38 6.31 -29.16 -2.08
CA ARG A 38 6.38 -27.69 -1.89
C ARG A 38 7.74 -27.22 -1.35
N ARG A 39 8.85 -27.64 -1.96
CA ARG A 39 10.19 -27.24 -1.54
C ARG A 39 10.36 -25.73 -1.71
N THR A 40 10.89 -25.06 -0.70
CA THR A 40 11.14 -23.61 -0.72
C THR A 40 12.37 -23.33 -1.58
N THR A 41 12.30 -22.34 -2.47
CA THR A 41 13.44 -21.84 -3.24
C THR A 41 13.99 -20.58 -2.59
N ASP A 42 15.15 -20.11 -3.07
CA ASP A 42 15.76 -18.86 -2.64
C ASP A 42 15.05 -17.62 -3.22
N ASP A 43 14.15 -17.82 -4.20
CA ASP A 43 13.39 -16.77 -4.85
C ASP A 43 12.17 -16.34 -4.03
N GLN A 44 11.83 -15.06 -4.15
CA GLN A 44 10.67 -14.43 -3.52
C GLN A 44 9.72 -13.93 -4.60
N GLN A 45 8.42 -14.09 -4.36
CA GLN A 45 7.35 -13.52 -5.18
C GLN A 45 6.63 -12.42 -4.42
N ALA A 46 6.32 -11.32 -5.12
CA ALA A 46 5.40 -10.32 -4.63
C ALA A 46 3.97 -10.83 -4.83
N GLY A 47 3.22 -10.92 -3.73
CA GLY A 47 1.79 -11.19 -3.73
C GLY A 47 1.00 -9.94 -3.35
N LEU A 48 -0.22 -9.82 -3.86
CA LEU A 48 -1.13 -8.76 -3.47
C LEU A 48 -1.39 -8.81 -1.96
N CYS A 49 -1.27 -7.67 -1.26
CA CYS A 49 -1.63 -7.60 0.15
C CYS A 49 -3.16 -7.70 0.29
N LEU A 50 -3.63 -8.85 0.76
CA LEU A 50 -5.06 -9.14 0.88
C LEU A 50 -5.77 -8.30 1.94
N THR A 51 -5.04 -7.74 2.92
CA THR A 51 -5.62 -6.89 3.97
C THR A 51 -6.10 -5.56 3.42
N CYS A 52 -5.34 -4.95 2.51
CA CYS A 52 -5.64 -3.64 1.91
C CYS A 52 -6.01 -3.73 0.42
N LEU A 53 -6.12 -4.95 -0.12
CA LEU A 53 -6.34 -5.24 -1.54
C LEU A 53 -5.38 -4.46 -2.48
N GLY A 54 -4.13 -4.32 -2.08
CA GLY A 54 -3.11 -3.62 -2.88
C GLY A 54 -3.11 -2.10 -2.78
N SER A 55 -4.01 -1.49 -2.00
CA SER A 55 -4.03 -0.03 -1.84
C SER A 55 -2.85 0.51 -1.04
N GLY A 56 -2.20 -0.32 -0.21
CA GLY A 56 -1.19 0.11 0.75
C GLY A 56 -1.76 0.85 1.96
N GLN A 57 -3.07 1.05 2.01
CA GLN A 57 -3.75 1.87 3.01
C GLN A 57 -4.45 0.97 4.05
N ALA A 58 -4.62 1.46 5.26
CA ALA A 58 -5.47 0.82 6.25
C ALA A 58 -6.92 0.82 5.74
N THR A 59 -7.53 -0.36 5.69
CA THR A 59 -8.97 -0.52 5.53
C THR A 59 -9.57 -0.29 6.92
N ASP A 60 -10.25 0.83 7.11
CA ASP A 60 -10.94 1.20 8.36
C ASP A 60 -11.92 0.10 8.82
#